data_AF-A0A355GEK4-F1
#
_entry.id   AF-A0A355GEK4-F1
#
_cell.length_a   1.000
_cell.length_b   1.000
_cell.length_c   1.000
_cell.angle_alpha   90.00
_cell.angle_beta   90.00
_cell.angle_gamma   90.00
#
_symmetry.space_group_name_H-M   'P 1'
#
loop_
_entity.id
_entity.type
_entity.pdbx_description
1 polymer ?
#
loop_
_entity_poly.entity_id
_entity_poly.type
_entity_poly.pdbx_seq_one_letter_code
_entity_poly.pdbx_strand_id
1 'polypeptide(L)'
;MLSTFNGNNDNITIQNNEIYYWAAGIHNQGNTNVDIFGNNIHDVVAGVANDFVTDVSIEGNAFSNALEGIGVYNNISNGIPDVAAHDNFFDSLTLTNPIAHYGGDTVDASGNWWGITDATTIANSMKSDGDDGNASKVDFTSYLNIGTDTEDGTAGFQGDFSTLNVTTLG
;
A
#
# COMPACT_ATOMS: atom_id res chain seq x y z
N MET A 1 10.05 -1.60 -14.67
CA MET A 1 9.02 -2.46 -14.09
C MET A 1 9.76 -3.63 -13.48
N LEU A 2 9.74 -3.76 -12.15
CA LEU A 2 10.18 -4.98 -11.50
C LEU A 2 8.98 -5.93 -11.51
N SER A 3 9.11 -7.03 -12.25
CA SER A 3 7.99 -7.94 -12.50
C SER A 3 8.24 -9.28 -11.84
N THR A 4 7.24 -9.77 -11.12
CA THR A 4 7.15 -11.15 -10.64
C THR A 4 6.00 -11.86 -11.37
N PHE A 5 5.77 -11.51 -12.64
CA PHE A 5 4.64 -12.00 -13.44
C PHE A 5 4.65 -13.52 -13.63
N ASN A 6 3.48 -14.15 -13.46
CA ASN A 6 3.20 -15.60 -13.44
C ASN A 6 3.68 -16.35 -12.18
N GLY A 7 2.83 -16.36 -11.15
CA GLY A 7 2.32 -17.60 -10.52
C GLY A 7 3.25 -18.46 -9.66
N ASN A 8 4.57 -18.24 -9.70
CA ASN A 8 5.57 -19.07 -9.02
C ASN A 8 6.82 -18.28 -8.64
N ASN A 9 6.75 -16.94 -8.64
CA ASN A 9 7.84 -16.09 -8.19
C ASN A 9 7.59 -15.80 -6.70
N ASP A 10 7.65 -16.87 -5.90
CA ASP A 10 7.30 -16.87 -4.48
C ASP A 10 8.54 -16.68 -3.60
N ASN A 11 8.35 -16.25 -2.36
CA ASN A 11 9.44 -16.01 -1.40
C ASN A 11 10.41 -14.93 -1.91
N ILE A 12 9.84 -13.82 -2.38
CA ILE A 12 10.59 -12.71 -2.96
C ILE A 12 10.64 -11.56 -1.96
N THR A 13 11.82 -10.98 -1.82
CA THR A 13 12.03 -9.73 -1.09
C THR A 13 12.45 -8.63 -2.06
N ILE A 14 11.75 -7.51 -2.04
CA ILE A 14 12.05 -6.29 -2.78
C ILE A 14 12.25 -5.17 -1.77
N GLN A 15 13.49 -4.73 -1.59
CA GLN A 15 13.82 -3.82 -0.49
C GLN A 15 14.77 -2.70 -0.87
N ASN A 16 14.57 -1.53 -0.27
CA ASN A 16 15.52 -0.41 -0.29
C ASN A 16 15.86 0.10 -1.70
N ASN A 17 14.87 0.13 -2.58
CA ASN A 17 15.02 0.58 -3.97
C ASN A 17 14.36 1.95 -4.21
N GLU A 18 14.89 2.66 -5.21
CA GLU A 18 14.21 3.76 -5.87
C GLU A 18 13.52 3.23 -7.14
N ILE A 19 12.19 3.33 -7.24
CA ILE A 19 11.40 2.74 -8.31
C ILE A 19 10.49 3.78 -8.94
N TYR A 20 10.77 4.17 -10.18
CA TYR A 20 10.06 5.28 -10.83
C TYR A 20 10.04 5.25 -12.36
N TYR A 21 9.13 6.03 -12.97
CA TYR A 21 8.90 6.14 -14.42
C TYR A 21 8.49 4.84 -15.12
N TRP A 22 7.63 4.06 -14.48
CA TRP A 22 7.04 2.83 -15.02
C TRP A 22 5.51 2.86 -14.93
N ALA A 23 4.83 2.03 -15.74
CA ALA A 23 3.38 1.86 -15.59
C ALA A 23 3.05 1.26 -14.21
N ALA A 24 3.62 0.10 -13.90
CA ALA A 24 3.67 -0.43 -12.54
C ALA A 24 5.11 -0.35 -12.02
N GLY A 25 5.30 0.15 -10.80
CA GLY A 25 6.58 0.10 -10.11
C GLY A 25 6.99 -1.34 -9.87
N ILE A 26 6.17 -2.04 -9.08
CA ILE A 26 6.22 -3.48 -8.84
C ILE A 26 4.94 -4.11 -9.38
N HIS A 27 5.10 -5.11 -10.25
CA HIS A 27 4.00 -5.85 -10.85
C HIS A 27 3.99 -7.28 -10.28
N ASN A 28 3.17 -7.49 -9.24
CA ASN A 28 3.05 -8.72 -8.49
C ASN A 28 1.81 -9.52 -8.90
N GLN A 29 1.99 -10.64 -9.61
CA GLN A 29 0.87 -11.43 -10.13
C GLN A 29 1.00 -12.93 -9.88
N GLY A 30 0.04 -13.47 -9.14
CA GLY A 30 -0.07 -14.91 -8.88
C GLY A 30 0.94 -15.45 -7.86
N ASN A 31 1.64 -14.60 -7.12
CA ASN A 31 2.72 -15.04 -6.24
C ASN A 31 2.26 -15.12 -4.77
N THR A 32 3.02 -15.88 -3.99
CA THR A 32 2.86 -15.98 -2.54
C THR A 32 4.14 -15.64 -1.78
N ASN A 33 3.99 -15.17 -0.54
CA ASN A 33 5.10 -14.79 0.34
C ASN A 33 6.03 -13.77 -0.31
N VAL A 34 5.49 -12.57 -0.57
CA VAL A 34 6.23 -11.46 -1.19
C VAL A 34 6.37 -10.32 -0.18
N ASP A 35 7.60 -10.00 0.18
CA ASP A 35 7.96 -8.90 1.07
C ASP A 35 8.44 -7.70 0.24
N ILE A 36 7.78 -6.55 0.41
CA ILE A 36 8.13 -5.29 -0.24
C ILE A 36 8.36 -4.25 0.85
N PHE A 37 9.60 -3.85 1.11
CA PHE A 37 9.86 -2.94 2.21
C PHE A 37 10.92 -1.88 1.97
N GLY A 38 10.77 -0.72 2.62
CA GLY A 38 11.79 0.32 2.55
C GLY A 38 12.02 0.88 1.15
N ASN A 39 11.07 0.78 0.21
CA ASN A 39 11.23 1.30 -1.14
C ASN A 39 10.64 2.69 -1.27
N ASN A 40 11.25 3.52 -2.10
CA ASN A 40 10.69 4.77 -2.60
C ASN A 40 10.08 4.51 -3.97
N ILE A 41 8.76 4.60 -4.08
CA ILE A 41 8.02 4.27 -5.29
C ILE A 41 7.27 5.51 -5.76
N HIS A 42 7.66 6.09 -6.88
CA HIS A 42 7.10 7.35 -7.34
C HIS A 42 7.09 7.52 -8.86
N ASP A 43 6.32 8.49 -9.35
CA ASP A 43 6.20 8.77 -10.80
C ASP A 43 5.84 7.51 -11.61
N VAL A 44 4.86 6.76 -11.11
CA VAL A 44 4.32 5.53 -11.71
C VAL A 44 2.81 5.66 -11.90
N VAL A 45 2.17 4.73 -12.61
CA VAL A 45 0.69 4.67 -12.58
C VAL A 45 0.25 3.93 -11.31
N ALA A 46 0.75 2.72 -11.08
CA ALA A 46 0.54 1.96 -9.85
C ALA A 46 1.87 1.69 -9.14
N GLY A 47 1.97 1.95 -7.85
CA GLY A 47 3.16 1.68 -7.03
C GLY A 47 3.44 0.19 -6.95
N VAL A 48 2.56 -0.54 -6.26
CA VAL A 48 2.54 -2.01 -6.22
C VAL A 48 1.20 -2.50 -6.76
N ALA A 49 1.21 -3.13 -7.93
CA ALA A 49 0.04 -3.80 -8.48
C ALA A 49 0.04 -5.27 -8.05
N ASN A 50 -0.97 -5.68 -7.28
CA ASN A 50 -1.14 -7.05 -6.79
C ASN A 50 -2.37 -7.70 -7.41
N ASP A 51 -2.18 -8.72 -8.24
CA ASP A 51 -3.30 -9.51 -8.77
C ASP A 51 -3.14 -11.00 -8.43
N PHE A 52 -4.19 -11.63 -7.90
CA PHE A 52 -4.20 -13.06 -7.55
C PHE A 52 -3.07 -13.48 -6.59
N VAL A 53 -2.76 -12.63 -5.61
CA VAL A 53 -1.68 -12.86 -4.65
C VAL A 53 -2.20 -13.46 -3.35
N THR A 54 -1.31 -14.02 -2.55
CA THR A 54 -1.57 -14.42 -1.16
C THR A 54 -0.32 -14.12 -0.34
N ASP A 55 -0.45 -13.77 0.94
CA ASP A 55 0.71 -13.54 1.83
C ASP A 55 1.70 -12.50 1.26
N VAL A 56 1.23 -11.26 1.08
CA VAL A 56 2.06 -10.13 0.64
C VAL A 56 2.19 -9.11 1.77
N SER A 57 3.43 -8.78 2.15
CA SER A 57 3.74 -7.71 3.09
C SER A 57 4.30 -6.50 2.35
N ILE A 58 3.72 -5.33 2.59
CA ILE A 58 4.17 -4.05 2.03
C ILE A 58 4.42 -3.11 3.21
N GLU A 59 5.68 -2.97 3.64
CA GLU A 59 6.04 -2.32 4.90
C GLU A 59 7.05 -1.18 4.75
N GLY A 60 6.83 -0.03 5.39
CA GLY A 60 7.87 1.01 5.44
C GLY A 60 8.25 1.59 4.07
N ASN A 61 7.37 1.54 3.07
CA ASN A 61 7.61 2.13 1.76
C ASN A 61 7.08 3.57 1.72
N ALA A 62 7.63 4.39 0.82
CA ALA A 62 7.14 5.73 0.54
C ALA A 62 6.56 5.80 -0.88
N PHE A 63 5.31 6.25 -1.00
CA PHE A 63 4.58 6.39 -2.25
C PHE A 63 4.27 7.85 -2.56
N SER A 64 4.57 8.29 -3.79
CA SER A 64 4.21 9.64 -4.28
C SER A 64 4.04 9.66 -5.81
N ASN A 65 3.41 10.71 -6.36
CA ASN A 65 3.23 10.92 -7.80
C ASN A 65 2.71 9.67 -8.53
N ALA A 66 1.63 9.07 -8.02
CA ALA A 66 1.05 7.86 -8.59
C ALA A 66 -0.47 7.96 -8.70
N LEU A 67 -1.08 7.27 -9.65
CA LEU A 67 -2.54 7.13 -9.65
C LEU A 67 -2.96 6.27 -8.44
N GLU A 68 -2.27 5.15 -8.26
CA GLU A 68 -2.51 4.19 -7.19
C GLU A 68 -1.20 3.93 -6.44
N GLY A 69 -1.23 3.97 -5.10
CA GLY A 69 -0.09 3.53 -4.29
C GLY A 69 0.03 2.01 -4.33
N ILE A 70 -1.04 1.35 -3.87
CA ILE A 70 -1.18 -0.10 -3.89
C ILE A 70 -2.49 -0.46 -4.57
N GLY A 71 -2.42 -1.22 -5.67
CA GLY A 71 -3.57 -1.81 -6.33
C GLY A 71 -3.74 -3.27 -5.91
N VAL A 72 -4.97 -3.70 -5.63
CA VAL A 72 -5.28 -5.08 -5.26
C VAL A 72 -6.46 -5.60 -6.10
N TYR A 73 -6.25 -6.70 -6.82
CA TYR A 73 -7.26 -7.34 -7.66
C TYR A 73 -7.36 -8.85 -7.42
N ASN A 74 -8.58 -9.31 -7.14
CA ASN A 74 -8.98 -10.72 -7.27
C ASN A 74 -8.17 -11.70 -6.42
N ASN A 75 -8.03 -11.37 -5.16
CA ASN A 75 -7.45 -12.20 -4.11
C ASN A 75 -8.50 -13.21 -3.57
N ILE A 76 -8.06 -14.33 -3.01
CA ILE A 76 -8.95 -15.44 -2.61
C ILE A 76 -9.80 -14.96 -1.43
N SER A 77 -11.13 -14.94 -1.55
CA SER A 77 -11.98 -14.55 -0.42
C SER A 77 -12.17 -15.72 0.55
N ASN A 78 -11.32 -15.78 1.58
CA ASN A 78 -11.34 -16.77 2.64
C ASN A 78 -11.44 -16.15 4.05
N GLY A 79 -11.50 -14.82 4.15
CA GLY A 79 -11.56 -14.05 5.38
C GLY A 79 -10.20 -13.66 5.96
N ILE A 80 -9.10 -13.91 5.24
CA ILE A 80 -7.73 -13.57 5.65
C ILE A 80 -7.19 -12.54 4.65
N PRO A 81 -6.70 -11.38 5.10
CA PRO A 81 -6.05 -10.42 4.21
C PRO A 81 -4.90 -11.07 3.44
N ASP A 82 -5.00 -11.09 2.12
CA ASP A 82 -3.92 -11.57 1.23
C ASP A 82 -2.82 -10.51 1.04
N VAL A 83 -3.11 -9.25 1.36
CA VAL A 83 -2.17 -8.11 1.34
C VAL A 83 -2.27 -7.39 2.67
N ALA A 84 -1.12 -7.26 3.33
CA ALA A 84 -0.90 -6.40 4.48
C ALA A 84 0.00 -5.24 4.05
N ALA A 85 -0.49 -4.01 4.21
CA ALA A 85 0.21 -2.78 3.89
C ALA A 85 0.42 -1.99 5.17
N HIS A 86 1.54 -2.18 5.85
CA HIS A 86 1.79 -1.58 7.16
C HIS A 86 2.82 -0.47 7.09
N ASP A 87 2.71 0.52 7.98
CA ASP A 87 3.83 1.40 8.29
C ASP A 87 4.41 2.15 7.07
N ASN A 88 3.61 2.37 6.02
CA ASN A 88 4.01 3.08 4.80
C ASN A 88 3.66 4.57 4.89
N PHE A 89 4.30 5.34 4.03
CA PHE A 89 3.98 6.74 3.76
C PHE A 89 3.27 6.89 2.43
N PHE A 90 2.08 7.47 2.43
CA PHE A 90 1.35 7.86 1.23
C PHE A 90 1.25 9.39 1.16
N ASP A 91 1.82 9.98 0.10
CA ASP A 91 1.66 11.41 -0.17
C ASP A 91 0.26 11.73 -0.72
N SER A 92 -0.65 12.17 0.15
CA SER A 92 -2.01 12.55 -0.25
C SER A 92 -2.09 13.69 -1.27
N LEU A 93 -1.01 14.45 -1.47
CA LEU A 93 -1.01 15.56 -2.44
C LEU A 93 -0.81 15.08 -3.88
N THR A 94 -0.24 13.88 -4.04
CA THR A 94 0.23 13.38 -5.33
C THR A 94 -0.30 11.99 -5.68
N LEU A 95 -1.00 11.33 -4.74
CA LEU A 95 -1.78 10.12 -5.00
C LEU A 95 -3.26 10.42 -5.18
N THR A 96 -3.89 9.76 -6.16
CA THR A 96 -5.35 9.75 -6.30
C THR A 96 -5.98 8.74 -5.35
N ASN A 97 -5.47 7.50 -5.34
CA ASN A 97 -5.92 6.44 -4.46
C ASN A 97 -4.73 5.80 -3.75
N PRO A 98 -4.51 6.04 -2.43
CA PRO A 98 -3.44 5.40 -1.69
C PRO A 98 -3.53 3.86 -1.78
N ILE A 99 -4.73 3.32 -1.57
CA ILE A 99 -5.06 1.92 -1.82
C ILE A 99 -6.28 1.85 -2.74
N ALA A 100 -6.11 1.13 -3.85
CA ALA A 100 -7.16 0.83 -4.81
C ALA A 100 -7.49 -0.66 -4.78
N HIS A 101 -8.56 -0.99 -4.07
CA HIS A 101 -9.08 -2.35 -3.99
C HIS A 101 -10.16 -2.59 -5.05
N TYR A 102 -9.95 -3.61 -5.86
CA TYR A 102 -10.80 -3.99 -6.98
C TYR A 102 -11.50 -5.36 -6.79
N GLY A 103 -11.20 -6.07 -5.71
CA GLY A 103 -11.85 -7.33 -5.36
C GLY A 103 -10.99 -8.25 -4.48
N GLY A 104 -11.64 -9.11 -3.71
CA GLY A 104 -11.02 -10.03 -2.76
C GLY A 104 -11.35 -9.67 -1.30
N ASP A 105 -10.53 -10.18 -0.38
CA ASP A 105 -10.61 -9.85 1.04
C ASP A 105 -10.09 -8.44 1.33
N THR A 106 -10.44 -7.92 2.52
CA THR A 106 -10.03 -6.61 3.01
C THR A 106 -8.50 -6.53 3.10
N VAL A 107 -7.92 -5.41 2.67
CA VAL A 107 -6.51 -5.08 2.91
C VAL A 107 -6.36 -4.66 4.36
N ASP A 108 -5.44 -5.28 5.09
CA ASP A 108 -4.98 -4.74 6.38
C ASP A 108 -4.00 -3.62 6.06
N ALA A 109 -4.41 -2.38 6.34
CA ALA A 109 -3.70 -1.16 6.04
C ALA A 109 -3.41 -0.34 7.31
N SER A 110 -3.20 -1.02 8.43
CA SER A 110 -2.88 -0.37 9.71
C SER A 110 -1.46 0.24 9.72
N GLY A 111 -1.22 1.19 10.62
CA GLY A 111 0.09 1.81 10.85
C GLY A 111 0.56 2.82 9.81
N ASN A 112 -0.15 2.99 8.69
CA ASN A 112 0.30 3.92 7.64
C ASN A 112 0.13 5.40 8.02
N TRP A 113 0.97 6.24 7.43
CA TRP A 113 0.75 7.68 7.30
C TRP A 113 0.08 7.97 5.95
N TRP A 114 -1.05 8.69 6.00
CA TRP A 114 -1.90 8.93 4.83
C TRP A 114 -1.77 10.33 4.24
N GLY A 115 -0.77 11.12 4.64
CA GLY A 115 -0.64 12.53 4.26
C GLY A 115 -1.53 13.49 5.07
N ILE A 116 -2.49 12.95 5.82
CA ILE A 116 -3.48 13.70 6.61
C ILE A 116 -3.95 12.86 7.82
N THR A 117 -4.58 13.51 8.81
CA THR A 117 -5.10 12.85 10.03
C THR A 117 -6.63 12.80 10.14
N ASP A 118 -7.36 13.46 9.25
CA ASP A 118 -8.82 13.42 9.22
C ASP A 118 -9.32 12.08 8.65
N ALA A 119 -9.86 11.22 9.52
CA ALA A 119 -10.25 9.86 9.16
C ALA A 119 -11.29 9.80 8.02
N THR A 120 -12.18 10.79 7.93
CA THR A 120 -13.17 10.84 6.84
C THR A 120 -12.49 11.15 5.50
N THR A 121 -11.52 12.06 5.49
CA THR A 121 -10.74 12.37 4.30
C THR A 121 -9.88 11.18 3.86
N ILE A 122 -9.29 10.44 4.81
CA ILE A 122 -8.57 9.19 4.53
C ILE A 122 -9.52 8.17 3.92
N ALA A 123 -10.66 7.90 4.55
CA ALA A 123 -11.62 6.92 4.03
C ALA A 123 -12.11 7.27 2.61
N ASN A 124 -12.29 8.57 2.33
CA ASN A 124 -12.72 9.07 1.02
C ASN A 124 -11.60 9.12 -0.03
N SER A 125 -10.33 8.87 0.30
CA SER A 125 -9.26 8.76 -0.69
C SER A 125 -9.09 7.34 -1.23
N MET A 126 -9.64 6.34 -0.51
CA MET A 126 -9.56 4.93 -0.88
C MET A 126 -10.55 4.57 -1.99
N LYS A 127 -10.27 3.43 -2.61
CA LYS A 127 -11.18 2.75 -3.51
C LYS A 127 -11.43 1.33 -3.02
N SER A 128 -12.69 0.90 -3.03
CA SER A 128 -13.12 -0.43 -2.59
C SER A 128 -14.06 -1.06 -3.60
N ASP A 129 -13.80 -2.31 -3.99
CA ASP A 129 -14.53 -3.05 -5.04
C ASP A 129 -14.66 -2.25 -6.35
N GLY A 130 -13.68 -1.40 -6.66
CA GLY A 130 -13.67 -0.56 -7.85
C GLY A 130 -14.43 0.78 -7.73
N ASP A 131 -15.01 1.10 -6.58
CA ASP A 131 -15.68 2.37 -6.31
C ASP A 131 -14.78 3.34 -5.54
N ASP A 132 -14.53 4.53 -6.11
CA ASP A 132 -13.73 5.59 -5.47
C ASP A 132 -14.50 6.24 -4.30
N GLY A 133 -13.75 6.76 -3.32
CA GLY A 133 -14.36 7.42 -2.16
C GLY A 133 -14.89 6.44 -1.11
N ASN A 134 -14.32 5.25 -1.04
CA ASN A 134 -14.81 4.16 -0.20
C ASN A 134 -13.65 3.31 0.37
N ALA A 135 -13.63 3.15 1.68
CA ALA A 135 -12.66 2.33 2.41
C ALA A 135 -13.24 1.00 2.94
N SER A 136 -14.44 0.56 2.51
CA SER A 136 -15.07 -0.66 3.04
C SER A 136 -14.26 -1.96 2.86
N LYS A 137 -13.21 -1.95 2.03
CA LYS A 137 -12.28 -3.06 1.79
C LYS A 137 -10.83 -2.73 2.20
N VAL A 138 -10.64 -1.65 2.95
CA VAL A 138 -9.34 -1.18 3.42
C VAL A 138 -9.46 -0.87 4.90
N ASP A 139 -8.95 -1.77 5.75
CA ASP A 139 -8.89 -1.53 7.18
C ASP A 139 -7.66 -0.69 7.50
N PHE A 140 -7.85 0.64 7.63
CA PHE A 140 -6.78 1.57 7.93
C PHE A 140 -6.66 1.93 9.41
N THR A 141 -7.35 1.22 10.31
CA THR A 141 -7.21 1.46 11.75
C THR A 141 -6.15 0.54 12.35
N SER A 142 -5.19 1.03 13.14
CA SER A 142 -4.88 2.43 13.45
C SER A 142 -4.06 3.13 12.36
N TYR A 143 -3.94 4.45 12.38
CA TYR A 143 -3.10 5.21 11.44
C TYR A 143 -2.24 6.27 12.13
N LEU A 144 -1.12 6.64 11.51
CA LEU A 144 -0.14 7.57 12.10
C LEU A 144 -0.71 8.97 12.31
N ASN A 145 -0.32 9.60 13.42
CA ASN A 145 -0.67 10.99 13.70
C ASN A 145 0.28 12.01 13.05
N ILE A 146 1.49 11.57 12.68
CA ILE A 146 2.51 12.39 12.05
C ILE A 146 3.24 11.57 10.98
N GLY A 147 3.53 12.21 9.85
CA GLY A 147 4.25 11.58 8.73
C GLY A 147 5.69 12.02 8.59
N THR A 148 6.32 12.48 9.67
CA THR A 148 7.73 12.87 9.62
C THR A 148 8.57 11.61 9.48
N ASP A 149 9.35 11.56 8.41
CA ASP A 149 10.42 10.58 8.29
C ASP A 149 11.54 10.93 9.27
N THR A 150 12.01 9.95 10.03
CA THR A 150 12.99 10.14 11.10
C THR A 150 14.42 9.81 10.67
N GLU A 151 14.62 9.22 9.49
CA GLU A 151 15.93 8.82 8.98
C GLU A 151 16.20 9.31 7.54
N ASP A 152 16.40 10.63 7.39
CA ASP A 152 16.78 11.24 6.12
C ASP A 152 17.93 10.49 5.42
N GLY A 153 17.67 10.03 4.19
CA GLY A 153 18.65 9.35 3.33
C GLY A 153 18.62 7.82 3.43
N THR A 154 17.80 7.25 4.30
CA THR A 154 17.37 5.85 4.20
C THR A 154 16.22 5.76 3.18
N ALA A 155 16.16 4.66 2.42
CA ALA A 155 15.08 4.45 1.46
C ALA A 155 13.78 4.03 2.18
N GLY A 156 12.63 4.39 1.60
CA GLY A 156 11.33 4.13 2.19
C GLY A 156 10.95 5.16 3.25
N PHE A 157 10.16 4.73 4.23
CA PHE A 157 9.65 5.57 5.31
C PHE A 157 10.05 5.02 6.67
N GLN A 158 10.65 5.86 7.51
CA GLN A 158 10.99 5.53 8.89
C GLN A 158 10.13 6.37 9.85
N GLY A 159 8.87 5.96 10.02
CA GLY A 159 7.87 6.69 10.80
C GLY A 159 8.01 6.62 12.32
N ASP A 160 7.39 7.58 13.02
CA ASP A 160 7.25 7.58 14.48
C ASP A 160 5.92 6.93 14.92
N PHE A 161 5.98 5.67 15.31
CA PHE A 161 4.84 4.86 15.74
C PHE A 161 4.44 5.06 17.21
N SER A 162 4.98 6.07 17.89
CA SER A 162 4.64 6.34 19.29
C SER A 162 3.21 6.85 19.49
N THR A 163 2.60 7.43 18.46
CA THR A 163 1.23 7.97 18.50
C THR A 163 0.42 7.53 17.27
N LEU A 164 -0.62 6.75 17.54
CA LEU A 164 -1.54 6.23 16.54
C LEU A 164 -2.97 6.70 16.83
N ASN A 165 -3.69 7.05 15.76
CA ASN A 165 -5.11 7.34 15.79
C ASN A 165 -5.91 6.07 15.49
N VAL A 166 -7.08 5.93 16.10
CA VAL A 166 -8.01 4.82 15.85
C VAL A 166 -9.33 5.35 15.33
N THR A 167 -9.98 4.58 14.47
CA THR A 167 -11.27 4.95 13.87
C THR A 167 -12.13 3.71 13.64
N THR A 168 -13.41 3.92 13.40
CA THR A 168 -14.36 2.86 12.99
C THR A 168 -14.69 2.93 11.49
N LEU A 169 -13.97 3.77 10.74
CA LEU A 169 -14.12 3.93 9.30
C LEU A 169 -13.19 3.02 8.49
N GLY A 170 -12.21 2.41 9.18
CA GLY A 170 -11.40 1.28 8.70
C GLY A 170 -11.94 0.00 9.31
#